data_AF-A0AA42ZZ21-F1
#
_entry.id   AF-A0AA42ZZ21-F1
#
_cell.length_a   1.000
_cell.length_b   1.000
_cell.length_c   1.000
_cell.angle_alpha   90.00
_cell.angle_beta   90.00
_cell.angle_gamma   90.00
#
_symmetry.space_group_name_H-M   'P 1'
#
loop_
_entity.id
_entity.type
_entity.pdbx_description
1 polymer ?
#
loop_
_entity_poly.entity_id
_entity_poly.type
_entity_poly.pdbx_seq_one_letter_code
_entity_poly.pdbx_strand_id
1 'polypeptide(L)'
;MELSTFPNPHAFASMLMVLFALVMYASERIRYETTSLLVLTGLALGFHVFPYQKDGQSLQPYEFFLGFGNRGLVAVCALMVLGYGIERTGALEGVGRGLAHLWKRSRLFAVLLTMILTLALSSFINDTPVVIMMIPIMIGLATAAMYSAVYDIVANSLPVELVLEKG
;
A
#
# COMPACT_ATOMS: atom_id res chain seq x y z
N MET A 1 -5.86 37.99 -20.76
CA MET A 1 -4.92 37.12 -20.02
C MET A 1 -4.48 37.93 -18.80
N GLU A 2 -5.37 38.07 -17.81
CA GLU A 2 -5.08 38.83 -16.60
C GLU A 2 -4.29 37.95 -15.64
N LEU A 3 -3.01 38.27 -15.47
CA LEU A 3 -2.18 37.79 -14.38
C LEU A 3 -2.61 38.51 -13.09
N SER A 4 -3.70 38.03 -12.46
CA SER A 4 -4.05 38.41 -11.08
C SER A 4 -3.00 37.80 -10.14
N THR A 5 -1.97 38.60 -9.88
CA THR A 5 -0.80 38.30 -9.05
C THR A 5 -1.08 38.40 -7.54
N PHE A 6 -2.35 38.43 -7.14
CA PHE A 6 -2.77 38.32 -5.74
C PHE A 6 -3.56 37.02 -5.53
N PRO A 7 -3.20 36.20 -4.51
CA PRO A 7 -3.98 35.03 -4.16
C PRO A 7 -5.42 35.46 -3.87
N ASN A 8 -6.38 34.87 -4.57
CA ASN A 8 -7.79 35.04 -4.22
C ASN A 8 -7.99 34.63 -2.76
N PRO A 9 -8.86 35.30 -1.98
CA PRO A 9 -9.15 34.92 -0.59
C PRO A 9 -9.53 33.43 -0.44
N HIS A 10 -10.17 32.87 -1.46
CA HIS A 10 -10.53 31.46 -1.54
C HIS A 10 -9.32 30.52 -1.74
N ALA A 11 -8.26 30.97 -2.42
CA ALA A 11 -7.03 30.21 -2.56
C ALA A 11 -6.26 30.15 -1.23
N PHE A 12 -6.28 31.24 -0.45
CA PHE A 12 -5.73 31.23 0.90
C PHE A 12 -6.57 30.34 1.83
N ALA A 13 -7.90 30.41 1.72
CA ALA A 13 -8.81 29.55 2.48
C ALA A 13 -8.62 28.06 2.16
N SER A 14 -8.50 27.68 0.88
CA SER A 14 -8.24 26.29 0.49
C SER A 14 -6.87 25.81 0.95
N MET A 15 -5.84 26.66 0.90
CA MET A 15 -4.51 26.31 1.40
C MET A 15 -4.48 26.13 2.92
N LEU A 16 -5.17 26.99 3.67
CA LEU A 16 -5.34 26.83 5.12
C LEU A 16 -6.14 25.58 5.47
N MET A 17 -7.13 25.24 4.64
CA MET A 17 -7.92 24.03 4.79
C MET A 17 -7.11 22.76 4.50
N VAL A 18 -6.26 22.77 3.48
CA VAL A 18 -5.31 21.66 3.22
C VAL A 18 -4.34 21.51 4.38
N LEU A 19 -3.82 22.62 4.93
CA LEU A 19 -2.95 22.57 6.11
C LEU A 19 -3.68 21.96 7.32
N PHE A 20 -4.92 22.39 7.57
CA PHE A 20 -5.77 21.83 8.62
C PHE A 20 -6.02 20.33 8.41
N ALA A 21 -6.36 19.92 7.19
CA ALA A 21 -6.54 18.52 6.84
C ALA A 21 -5.25 17.71 7.09
N LEU A 22 -4.09 18.25 6.71
CA LEU A 22 -2.80 17.61 6.91
C LEU A 22 -2.47 17.44 8.41
N VAL A 23 -2.71 18.47 9.22
CA VAL A 23 -2.51 18.43 10.68
C VAL A 23 -3.46 17.42 11.34
N MET A 24 -4.72 17.38 10.90
CA MET A 24 -5.70 16.37 11.32
C MET A 24 -5.26 14.96 10.94
N TYR A 25 -4.72 14.76 9.74
CA TYR A 25 -4.24 13.46 9.26
C TYR A 25 -2.96 13.00 9.97
N ALA A 26 -2.07 13.94 10.29
CA ALA A 26 -0.84 13.68 11.05
C ALA A 26 -1.11 13.46 12.54
N SER A 27 -2.20 14.03 13.06
CA SER A 27 -2.67 13.77 14.40
C SER A 27 -3.36 12.40 14.43
N GLU A 28 -2.60 11.34 14.67
CA GLU A 28 -3.07 9.94 14.84
C GLU A 28 -4.05 9.73 16.02
N ARG A 29 -4.61 10.82 16.57
CA ARG A 29 -5.56 10.83 17.69
C ARG A 29 -6.93 10.28 17.29
N ILE A 30 -7.25 10.24 15.99
CA ILE A 30 -8.52 9.78 15.42
C ILE A 30 -8.20 8.76 14.30
N ARG A 31 -9.07 7.75 14.13
CA ARG A 31 -8.96 6.78 13.01
C ARG A 31 -8.98 7.51 11.67
N TYR A 32 -8.12 7.09 10.74
CA TYR A 32 -7.97 7.71 9.42
C TYR A 32 -9.27 7.75 8.61
N GLU A 33 -10.17 6.77 8.79
CA GLU A 33 -11.47 6.76 8.11
C GLU A 33 -12.35 7.93 8.56
N THR A 34 -12.41 8.16 9.88
CA THR A 34 -13.20 9.25 10.47
C THR A 34 -12.60 10.61 10.11
N THR A 35 -11.27 10.74 10.12
CA THR A 35 -10.59 11.97 9.71
C THR A 35 -10.89 12.32 8.25
N SER A 36 -10.85 11.34 7.35
CA SER A 36 -11.16 11.55 5.93
C SER A 36 -12.61 12.01 5.71
N LEU A 37 -13.56 11.40 6.43
CA LEU A 37 -14.96 11.81 6.39
C LEU A 37 -15.14 13.24 6.92
N LEU A 38 -14.50 13.56 8.05
CA LEU A 38 -14.59 14.87 8.69
C LEU A 38 -14.00 15.96 7.80
N VAL A 39 -12.83 15.71 7.19
CA VAL A 39 -12.20 16.64 6.24
C VAL A 39 -13.09 16.86 5.02
N LEU A 40 -13.63 15.80 4.42
CA LEU A 40 -14.51 15.92 3.26
C LEU A 40 -15.80 16.68 3.58
N THR A 41 -16.46 16.35 4.69
CA THR A 41 -17.66 17.05 5.15
C THR A 41 -17.34 18.49 5.51
N GLY A 42 -16.21 18.74 6.17
CA GLY A 42 -15.74 20.09 6.47
C GLY A 42 -15.51 20.90 5.20
N LEU A 43 -14.91 20.30 4.17
CA LEU A 43 -14.66 20.93 2.87
C LEU A 43 -15.96 21.29 2.17
N ALA A 44 -16.88 20.34 2.08
CA ALA A 44 -18.21 20.55 1.53
C ALA A 44 -18.98 21.68 2.27
N LEU A 45 -18.93 21.70 3.60
CA LEU A 45 -19.56 22.74 4.42
C LEU A 45 -18.86 24.09 4.29
N GLY A 46 -17.52 24.13 4.25
CA GLY A 46 -16.74 25.35 4.11
C GLY A 46 -17.06 26.08 2.81
N PHE A 47 -17.12 25.35 1.70
CA PHE A 47 -17.52 25.88 0.39
C PHE A 47 -19.02 26.17 0.28
N HIS A 48 -19.87 25.52 1.09
CA HIS A 48 -21.29 25.87 1.16
C HIS A 48 -21.52 27.21 1.89
N VAL A 49 -20.78 27.46 2.99
CA VAL A 49 -20.88 28.71 3.76
C VAL A 49 -20.25 29.89 3.00
N PHE A 50 -19.17 29.65 2.25
CA PHE A 50 -18.53 30.65 1.39
C PHE A 50 -18.46 30.15 -0.08
N PRO A 51 -19.52 30.36 -0.87
CA PRO A 51 -19.57 29.85 -2.24
C PRO A 51 -18.57 30.58 -3.15
N TYR A 52 -17.67 29.81 -3.75
CA TYR A 52 -16.77 30.33 -4.79
C TYR A 52 -17.52 30.42 -6.12
N GLN A 53 -17.72 31.65 -6.59
CA GLN A 53 -18.27 31.92 -7.91
C GLN A 53 -17.15 32.38 -8.84
N LYS A 54 -16.93 31.65 -9.92
CA LYS A 54 -16.06 32.08 -11.03
C LYS A 54 -16.82 31.90 -12.33
N ASP A 55 -16.91 32.97 -13.11
CA ASP A 55 -17.51 32.97 -14.45
C ASP A 55 -18.95 32.41 -14.51
N GLY A 56 -19.78 32.70 -13.50
CA GLY A 56 -21.18 32.26 -13.43
C GLY A 56 -21.39 30.80 -12.99
N GLN A 57 -20.31 30.07 -12.70
CA GLN A 57 -20.36 28.72 -12.14
C GLN A 57 -20.03 28.78 -10.64
N SER A 58 -20.92 28.22 -9.81
CA SER A 58 -20.69 28.06 -8.38
C SER A 58 -20.16 26.66 -8.13
N LEU A 59 -19.05 26.56 -7.39
CA LEU A 59 -18.54 25.29 -6.91
C LEU A 59 -19.58 24.67 -5.95
N GLN A 60 -20.16 23.54 -6.35
CA GLN A 60 -21.21 22.90 -5.57
C GLN A 60 -20.61 21.82 -4.66
N PRO A 61 -21.14 21.63 -3.44
CA PRO A 61 -20.60 20.63 -2.51
C PRO A 61 -20.55 19.20 -3.08
N TYR A 62 -21.45 18.85 -4.01
CA TYR A 62 -21.47 17.53 -4.64
C TYR A 62 -20.23 17.27 -5.52
N GLU A 63 -19.58 18.32 -6.05
CA GLU A 63 -18.42 18.18 -6.93
C GLU A 63 -17.22 17.56 -6.20
N PHE A 64 -17.10 17.78 -4.89
CA PHE A 64 -16.10 17.11 -4.06
C PHE A 64 -16.34 15.59 -3.97
N PHE A 65 -17.60 15.15 -4.08
CA PHE A 65 -17.94 13.71 -4.08
C PHE A 65 -17.74 13.07 -5.47
N LEU A 66 -17.62 13.84 -6.55
CA LEU A 66 -17.28 13.28 -7.86
C LEU A 66 -15.89 12.61 -7.87
N GLY A 67 -15.02 12.97 -6.91
CA GLY A 67 -13.73 12.31 -6.69
C GLY A 67 -13.85 10.80 -6.37
N PHE A 68 -14.98 10.35 -5.79
CA PHE A 68 -15.23 8.93 -5.56
C PHE A 68 -15.43 8.13 -6.86
N GLY A 69 -15.80 8.80 -7.95
CA GLY A 69 -15.91 8.19 -9.29
C GLY A 69 -14.61 8.17 -10.08
N ASN A 70 -13.48 8.59 -9.49
CA ASN A 70 -12.21 8.63 -10.20
C ASN A 70 -11.73 7.20 -10.54
N ARG A 71 -11.28 7.01 -11.79
CA ARG A 71 -10.65 5.76 -12.27
C ARG A 71 -9.56 5.26 -11.33
N GLY A 72 -8.78 6.16 -10.74
CA GLY A 72 -7.73 5.81 -9.78
C GLY A 72 -8.26 5.09 -8.53
N LEU A 73 -9.32 5.62 -7.91
CA LEU A 73 -9.93 5.00 -6.73
C LEU A 73 -10.52 3.64 -7.05
N VAL A 74 -11.24 3.54 -8.18
CA VAL A 74 -11.84 2.28 -8.66
C VAL A 74 -10.77 1.22 -8.89
N ALA A 75 -9.64 1.59 -9.49
CA ALA A 75 -8.52 0.68 -9.71
C ALA A 75 -7.93 0.15 -8.39
N VAL A 76 -7.72 1.03 -7.40
CA VAL A 76 -7.21 0.62 -6.07
C VAL A 76 -8.19 -0.33 -5.38
N CYS A 77 -9.50 -0.04 -5.40
CA CYS A 77 -10.52 -0.92 -4.84
C CYS A 77 -10.51 -2.31 -5.52
N ALA A 78 -10.43 -2.36 -6.85
CA ALA A 78 -10.37 -3.61 -7.59
C ALA A 78 -9.12 -4.44 -7.21
N LEU A 79 -7.97 -3.77 -7.07
CA LEU A 79 -6.71 -4.41 -6.68
C LEU A 79 -6.73 -4.91 -5.22
N MET A 80 -7.37 -4.18 -4.30
CA MET A 80 -7.56 -4.64 -2.92
C MET A 80 -8.43 -5.91 -2.86
N VAL A 81 -9.53 -5.95 -3.62
CA VAL A 81 -10.39 -7.15 -3.71
C VAL A 81 -9.64 -8.32 -4.33
N LEU A 82 -8.86 -8.06 -5.39
CA LEU A 82 -8.03 -9.07 -6.04
C LEU A 82 -6.97 -9.63 -5.09
N GLY A 83 -6.24 -8.75 -4.38
CA GLY A 83 -5.24 -9.14 -3.39
C GLY A 83 -5.82 -10.03 -2.30
N TYR A 84 -6.97 -9.65 -1.73
CA TYR A 84 -7.69 -10.45 -0.76
C TYR A 84 -8.14 -11.81 -1.32
N GLY A 85 -8.60 -11.84 -2.59
CA GLY A 85 -8.97 -13.09 -3.28
C GLY A 85 -7.79 -14.04 -3.47
N ILE A 86 -6.61 -13.52 -3.83
CA ILE A 86 -5.39 -14.32 -3.97
C ILE A 86 -4.93 -14.87 -2.62
N GLU A 87 -5.00 -14.05 -1.56
CA GLU A 87 -4.67 -14.48 -0.20
C GLU A 87 -5.60 -15.62 0.26
N ARG A 88 -6.91 -15.44 0.09
CA ARG A 88 -7.93 -16.39 0.57
C ARG A 88 -7.98 -17.70 -0.23
N THR A 89 -7.55 -17.68 -1.49
CA THR A 89 -7.46 -18.90 -2.32
C THR A 89 -6.20 -19.71 -2.02
N GLY A 90 -5.26 -19.21 -1.21
CA GLY A 90 -4.00 -19.89 -0.91
C GLY A 90 -3.06 -20.00 -2.13
N ALA A 91 -3.38 -19.31 -3.24
CA ALA A 91 -2.53 -19.28 -4.42
C ALA A 91 -1.13 -18.74 -4.06
N LEU A 92 -1.06 -17.78 -3.13
CA LEU A 92 0.18 -17.22 -2.63
C LEU A 92 1.03 -18.24 -1.84
N GLU A 93 0.42 -19.14 -1.07
CA GLU A 93 1.13 -20.24 -0.38
C GLU A 93 1.65 -21.29 -1.37
N GLY A 94 0.93 -21.52 -2.48
CA GLY A 94 1.39 -22.36 -3.58
C GLY A 94 2.63 -21.76 -4.25
N VAL A 95 2.60 -20.47 -4.56
CA VAL A 95 3.74 -19.73 -5.13
C VAL A 95 4.94 -19.73 -4.19
N GLY A 96 4.73 -19.47 -2.89
CA GLY A 96 5.79 -19.47 -1.88
C GLY A 96 6.49 -20.84 -1.74
N ARG A 97 5.74 -21.95 -1.77
CA ARG A 97 6.31 -23.31 -1.77
C ARG A 97 7.12 -23.63 -3.03
N GLY A 98 6.61 -23.23 -4.20
CA GLY A 98 7.33 -23.39 -5.48
C GLY A 98 8.64 -22.60 -5.48
N LEU A 99 8.62 -21.39 -4.94
CA LEU A 99 9.79 -20.53 -4.81
C LEU A 99 10.82 -21.09 -3.82
N ALA A 100 10.37 -21.65 -2.68
CA ALA A 100 11.24 -22.33 -1.72
C ALA A 100 11.95 -23.57 -2.31
N HIS A 101 11.26 -24.31 -3.19
CA HIS A 101 11.88 -25.41 -3.94
C HIS A 101 12.94 -24.91 -4.93
N LEU A 102 12.70 -23.79 -5.59
CA LEU A 102 13.67 -23.14 -6.48
C LEU A 102 14.88 -22.61 -5.71
N TRP A 103 14.67 -22.12 -4.48
CA TRP A 103 15.71 -21.60 -3.61
C TRP A 103 16.73 -22.69 -3.20
N LYS A 104 16.27 -23.93 -2.99
CA LYS A 104 17.14 -25.10 -2.80
C LYS A 104 18.04 -25.41 -4.00
N ARG A 105 17.64 -25.02 -5.22
CA ARG A 105 18.38 -25.31 -6.45
C ARG A 105 19.39 -24.22 -6.82
N SER A 106 19.00 -22.94 -6.71
CA SER A 106 19.92 -21.82 -6.92
C SER A 106 19.42 -20.55 -6.25
N ARG A 107 20.24 -20.04 -5.32
CA ARG A 107 19.96 -18.82 -4.54
C ARG A 107 19.83 -17.59 -5.44
N LEU A 108 20.72 -17.46 -6.43
CA LEU A 108 20.76 -16.31 -7.34
C LEU A 108 19.56 -16.28 -8.30
N PHE A 109 19.14 -17.45 -8.79
CA PHE A 109 18.03 -17.57 -9.74
C PHE A 109 16.68 -17.26 -9.08
N ALA A 110 16.47 -17.70 -7.83
CA ALA A 110 15.26 -17.39 -7.08
C ALA A 110 15.09 -15.87 -6.87
N VAL A 111 16.16 -15.19 -6.46
CA VAL A 111 16.16 -13.73 -6.27
C VAL A 111 15.88 -13.00 -7.59
N LEU A 112 16.58 -13.38 -8.67
CA LEU A 112 16.39 -12.75 -9.98
C LEU A 112 14.96 -12.92 -10.51
N LEU A 113 14.38 -14.11 -10.34
CA LEU A 113 13.00 -14.39 -10.73
C LEU A 113 11.99 -13.57 -9.91
N THR A 114 12.17 -13.47 -8.58
CA THR A 114 11.29 -12.64 -7.74
C THR A 114 11.37 -11.17 -8.11
N MET A 115 12.56 -10.67 -8.43
CA MET A 115 12.76 -9.28 -8.81
C MET A 115 12.04 -8.96 -10.12
N ILE A 116 12.18 -9.81 -11.14
CA ILE A 116 11.47 -9.66 -12.42
C ILE A 116 9.95 -9.73 -12.23
N LEU A 117 9.47 -10.69 -11.42
CA LEU A 117 8.03 -10.81 -11.14
C LEU A 117 7.49 -9.55 -10.45
N THR A 118 8.21 -9.05 -9.45
CA THR A 118 7.82 -7.87 -8.68
C THR A 118 7.83 -6.63 -9.57
N LEU A 119 8.82 -6.49 -10.45
CA LEU A 119 8.96 -5.35 -11.36
C LEU A 119 7.87 -5.36 -12.43
N ALA A 120 7.52 -6.53 -12.97
CA ALA A 120 6.39 -6.69 -13.88
C ALA A 120 5.07 -6.34 -13.18
N LEU A 121 4.83 -6.87 -11.98
CA LEU A 121 3.61 -6.58 -11.21
C LEU A 121 3.49 -5.09 -10.83
N SER A 122 4.60 -4.44 -10.47
CA SER A 122 4.65 -3.01 -10.12
C SER A 122 4.34 -2.08 -11.29
N SER A 123 4.52 -2.51 -12.53
CA SER A 123 4.18 -1.71 -13.71
C SER A 123 2.68 -1.72 -14.02
N PHE A 124 1.92 -2.72 -13.54
CA PHE A 124 0.46 -2.83 -13.76
C PHE A 124 -0.36 -2.36 -12.55
N ILE A 125 0.26 -2.31 -11.37
CA ILE A 125 -0.41 -2.13 -10.09
C ILE A 125 0.23 -0.92 -9.42
N ASN A 126 -0.57 0.08 -9.04
CA ASN A 126 -0.09 1.20 -8.21
C ASN A 126 0.65 0.67 -6.97
N ASP A 127 1.67 1.39 -6.49
CA ASP A 127 2.60 0.92 -5.46
C ASP A 127 1.93 0.37 -4.18
N THR A 128 0.71 0.83 -3.85
CA THR A 128 -0.03 0.45 -2.64
C THR A 128 -0.49 -1.03 -2.61
N PRO A 129 -1.25 -1.57 -3.58
CA PRO A 129 -1.60 -2.99 -3.63
C PRO A 129 -0.40 -3.95 -3.82
N VAL A 130 0.68 -3.52 -4.47
CA VAL A 130 1.91 -4.33 -4.58
C VAL A 130 2.48 -4.62 -3.19
N VAL A 131 2.57 -3.59 -2.34
CA VAL A 131 3.06 -3.73 -0.97
C VAL A 131 2.19 -4.69 -0.16
N ILE A 132 0.86 -4.59 -0.29
CA ILE A 132 -0.09 -5.49 0.41
C ILE A 132 0.15 -6.96 0.03
N MET A 133 0.37 -7.25 -1.25
CA MET A 133 0.70 -8.61 -1.71
C MET A 133 2.11 -9.07 -1.30
N MET A 134 3.05 -8.13 -1.15
CA MET A 134 4.43 -8.42 -0.76
C MET A 134 4.59 -8.74 0.72
N ILE A 135 3.76 -8.21 1.62
CA ILE A 135 3.79 -8.51 3.06
C ILE A 135 3.76 -10.03 3.33
N PRO A 136 2.78 -10.81 2.87
CA PRO A 136 2.73 -12.25 3.12
C PRO A 136 3.87 -13.01 2.43
N ILE A 137 4.30 -12.58 1.24
CA ILE A 137 5.46 -13.19 0.53
C ILE A 137 6.74 -12.98 1.35
N MET A 138 6.97 -11.77 1.86
CA MET A 138 8.10 -11.45 2.73
C MET A 138 8.04 -12.24 4.04
N ILE A 139 6.88 -12.39 4.66
CA ILE A 139 6.70 -13.24 5.85
C ILE A 139 7.06 -14.71 5.52
N GLY A 140 6.63 -15.22 4.36
CA GLY A 140 6.96 -16.56 3.88
C GLY A 140 8.46 -16.75 3.61
N LEU A 141 9.12 -15.75 3.03
CA LEU A 141 10.56 -15.77 2.80
C LEU A 141 11.35 -15.61 4.10
N ALA A 142 10.91 -14.77 5.03
CA ALA A 142 11.53 -14.58 6.34
C ALA A 142 11.48 -15.87 7.17
N THR A 143 10.34 -16.56 7.16
CA THR A 143 10.19 -17.87 7.84
C THR A 143 11.03 -18.95 7.17
N ALA A 144 11.11 -19.00 5.84
CA ALA A 144 11.99 -19.92 5.12
C ALA A 144 13.49 -19.63 5.36
N ALA A 145 13.89 -18.35 5.38
CA ALA A 145 15.25 -17.93 5.70
C ALA A 145 15.62 -18.26 7.15
N MET A 146 14.70 -18.09 8.08
CA MET A 146 14.86 -18.46 9.48
C MET A 146 15.00 -19.97 9.66
N TYR A 147 14.26 -20.79 8.90
CA TYR A 147 14.46 -22.25 8.86
C TYR A 147 15.85 -22.63 8.32
N SER A 148 16.34 -21.94 7.28
CA SER A 148 17.70 -22.17 6.76
C SER A 148 18.78 -21.81 7.78
N ALA A 149 18.61 -20.70 8.51
CA ALA A 149 19.55 -20.28 9.54
C ALA A 149 19.58 -21.25 10.74
N VAL A 150 18.41 -21.75 11.16
CA VAL A 150 18.31 -22.76 12.21
C VAL A 150 18.89 -24.10 11.75
N TYR A 151 18.67 -24.51 10.51
CA TYR A 151 19.29 -25.73 9.96
C TYR A 151 20.82 -25.62 9.92
N ASP A 152 21.38 -24.51 9.47
CA ASP A 152 22.83 -24.30 9.48
C ASP A 152 23.39 -24.31 10.91
N ILE A 153 22.69 -23.69 11.87
CA ILE A 153 23.09 -23.74 13.28
C ILE A 153 23.01 -25.18 13.80
N VAL A 154 21.92 -25.92 13.60
CA VAL A 154 21.77 -27.31 14.10
C VAL A 154 22.75 -28.26 13.40
N ALA A 155 22.95 -28.13 12.09
CA ALA A 155 23.89 -28.94 11.32
C ALA A 155 25.35 -28.65 11.69
N ASN A 156 25.66 -27.42 12.10
CA ASN A 156 27.00 -27.02 12.55
C ASN A 156 27.19 -27.10 14.07
N SER A 157 26.12 -27.33 14.84
CA SER A 157 26.14 -27.46 16.31
C SER A 157 25.95 -28.90 16.79
N LEU A 158 25.60 -29.86 15.93
CA LEU A 158 25.70 -31.28 16.27
C LEU A 158 27.17 -31.72 16.13
N PRO A 159 27.88 -32.06 17.22
CA PRO A 159 29.15 -32.74 17.10
C PRO A 159 28.92 -34.08 16.41
N VAL A 160 29.73 -34.35 15.38
CA VAL A 160 29.71 -35.58 14.56
C VAL A 160 29.97 -36.85 15.39
N GLU A 161 30.22 -36.73 16.70
CA GLU A 161 30.64 -37.80 17.60
C GLU A 161 29.52 -38.74 18.10
N LEU A 162 28.24 -38.38 18.07
CA LEU A 162 27.17 -39.23 18.66
C LEU A 162 26.54 -40.26 17.71
N VAL A 163 26.95 -40.32 16.44
CA VAL A 163 26.50 -41.37 15.49
C VAL A 163 27.49 -42.55 15.40
N LEU A 164 28.69 -42.42 15.97
CA LEU A 164 29.72 -43.48 15.95
C LEU A 164 29.92 -44.19 17.30
N GLU A 165 29.07 -43.95 18.31
CA GLU A 165 29.13 -44.61 19.62
C GLU A 165 27.94 -45.54 19.91
N LYS A 166 27.35 -46.12 18.85
CA LYS A 166 26.55 -47.35 18.95
C LYS A 166 26.79 -48.22 17.70
N GLY A 167 28.05 -48.63 17.54
CA GLY A 167 28.39 -49.90 16.90
C GLY A 167 28.07 -51.06 17.82
#